data_AF-A0A8S9R7E0-F1
#
_entry.id   AF-A0A8S9R7E0-F1
#
_cell.length_a   1.000
_cell.length_b   1.000
_cell.length_c   1.000
_cell.angle_alpha   90.00
_cell.angle_beta   90.00
_cell.angle_gamma   90.00
#
_symmetry.space_group_name_H-M   'P 1'
#
loop_
_entity.id
_entity.type
_entity.pdbx_description
1 polymer ?
#
loop_
_entity_poly.entity_id
_entity_poly.type
_entity_poly.pdbx_seq_one_letter_code
_entity_poly.pdbx_strand_id
1 'polypeptide(L)'
;MYLIQLARDGLKEDIREGLESTEFATLGALFQEASEVEEILEMKKTSPTRPRGRKRKTMRFGDPEDEHPWDNPEEEDEEESEEEE
;
A
#
# COMPACT_ATOMS: atom_id res chain seq x y z
N MET A 1 -11.45 17.30 -21.95
CA MET A 1 -11.90 16.35 -22.98
C MET A 1 -11.59 16.77 -24.41
N TYR A 2 -11.66 18.06 -24.79
CA TYR A 2 -11.39 18.52 -26.17
C TYR A 2 -10.04 18.05 -26.76
N LEU A 3 -8.95 18.11 -25.99
CA LEU A 3 -7.62 17.68 -26.45
C LEU A 3 -7.52 16.17 -26.73
N ILE A 4 -8.23 15.35 -25.94
CA ILE A 4 -8.25 13.89 -26.14
C ILE A 4 -9.00 13.56 -27.42
N GLN A 5 -10.12 14.26 -27.67
CA GLN A 5 -10.88 14.10 -28.91
C GLN A 5 -10.04 14.51 -30.12
N LEU A 6 -9.37 15.67 -30.05
CA LEU A 6 -8.50 16.15 -31.11
C LEU A 6 -7.36 15.17 -31.42
N ALA A 7 -6.76 14.59 -30.37
CA ALA A 7 -5.73 13.58 -30.52
C ALA A 7 -6.26 12.28 -31.14
N ARG A 8 -7.45 11.81 -30.72
CA ARG A 8 -8.12 10.63 -31.29
C ARG A 8 -8.44 10.83 -32.76
N ASP A 9 -8.95 12.00 -33.14
CA ASP A 9 -9.34 12.30 -34.51
C ASP A 9 -8.13 12.31 -35.48
N GLY A 10 -6.92 12.56 -34.97
CA GLY A 10 -5.67 12.48 -35.73
C GLY A 10 -5.07 11.08 -35.88
N LEU A 11 -5.65 10.05 -35.25
CA LEU A 11 -5.18 8.67 -35.35
C LEU A 11 -5.66 8.01 -36.65
N LYS A 12 -4.90 7.01 -37.12
CA LYS A 12 -5.35 6.15 -38.22
C LYS A 12 -6.65 5.42 -37.82
N GLU A 13 -7.46 5.09 -38.81
CA GLU A 13 -8.80 4.54 -38.62
C GLU A 13 -8.79 3.17 -37.91
N ASP A 14 -7.86 2.29 -38.28
CA ASP A 14 -7.61 1.01 -37.63
C ASP A 14 -7.31 1.15 -36.13
N ILE A 15 -6.54 2.17 -35.76
CA ILE A 15 -6.24 2.47 -34.36
C ILE A 15 -7.48 2.97 -33.63
N ARG A 16 -8.27 3.86 -34.25
CA ARG A 16 -9.51 4.39 -33.65
C ARG A 16 -10.54 3.28 -33.42
N GLU A 17 -10.72 2.39 -34.40
CA GLU A 17 -11.57 1.21 -34.28
C GLU A 17 -11.09 0.29 -33.16
N GLY A 18 -9.78 0.06 -33.06
CA GLY A 18 -9.18 -0.71 -31.96
C GLY A 18 -9.48 -0.11 -30.57
N LEU A 19 -9.50 1.22 -30.44
CA LEU A 19 -9.86 1.90 -29.18
C LEU A 19 -11.34 1.77 -28.80
N GLU A 20 -12.21 1.49 -29.77
CA GLU A 20 -13.65 1.25 -29.56
C GLU A 20 -13.97 -0.24 -29.33
N SER A 21 -12.96 -1.10 -29.43
CA SER A 21 -13.09 -2.52 -29.15
C SER A 21 -13.44 -2.80 -27.68
N THR A 22 -14.15 -3.90 -27.46
CA THR A 22 -14.45 -4.38 -26.11
C THR A 22 -13.19 -4.75 -25.33
N GLU A 23 -12.19 -5.33 -25.99
CA GLU A 23 -10.90 -5.66 -25.38
C GLU A 23 -10.23 -4.42 -24.79
N PHE A 24 -10.17 -3.32 -25.55
CA PHE A 24 -9.59 -2.07 -25.05
C PHE A 24 -10.41 -1.48 -23.89
N ALA A 25 -11.74 -1.58 -23.95
CA ALA A 25 -12.61 -1.18 -22.84
C ALA A 25 -12.32 -1.97 -21.55
N THR A 26 -12.03 -3.29 -21.65
CA THR A 26 -11.67 -4.10 -20.48
C THR A 26 -10.37 -3.65 -19.82
N LEU A 27 -9.39 -3.15 -20.59
CA LEU A 27 -8.17 -2.56 -20.03
C LEU A 27 -8.49 -1.32 -19.19
N GLY A 28 -9.42 -0.47 -19.65
CA GLY A 28 -9.89 0.69 -18.89
C GLY A 28 -10.48 0.29 -17.53
N ALA A 29 -11.27 -0.77 -17.49
CA ALA A 29 -11.83 -1.31 -16.24
C ALA A 29 -10.74 -1.83 -15.29
N LEU A 30 -9.73 -2.54 -15.81
CA LEU A 30 -8.59 -3.02 -15.02
C LEU A 30 -7.78 -1.87 -14.41
N PHE A 31 -7.53 -0.80 -15.17
CA PHE A 31 -6.84 0.38 -14.62
C PHE A 31 -7.64 1.10 -13.55
N GLN A 32 -8.98 1.13 -13.69
CA GLN A 32 -9.84 1.70 -12.66
C GLN A 32 -9.80 0.86 -11.37
N GLU A 33 -9.91 -0.47 -11.48
CA GLU A 33 -9.77 -1.38 -10.34
C GLU A 33 -8.41 -1.21 -9.65
N ALA A 34 -7.33 -1.14 -10.43
CA ALA A 34 -5.99 -0.91 -9.89
C ALA A 34 -5.87 0.45 -9.17
N SER A 35 -6.48 1.51 -9.71
CA SER A 35 -6.52 2.83 -9.07
C SER A 35 -7.27 2.82 -7.74
N GLU A 36 -8.40 2.09 -7.66
CA GLU A 36 -9.17 1.94 -6.41
C GLU A 36 -8.35 1.20 -5.34
N VAL A 37 -7.61 0.16 -5.74
CA VAL A 37 -6.69 -0.57 -4.84
C VAL A 37 -5.55 0.32 -4.37
N GLU A 38 -4.95 1.12 -5.26
CA GLU A 38 -3.89 2.08 -4.91
C GLU A 38 -4.38 3.09 -3.86
N GLU A 39 -5.58 3.65 -4.04
CA GLU A 39 -6.20 4.57 -3.07
C GLU A 39 -6.37 3.90 -1.69
N ILE A 40 -6.86 2.66 -1.64
CA ILE A 40 -7.02 1.90 -0.38
C ILE A 40 -5.66 1.69 0.31
N LEU A 41 -4.63 1.34 -0.44
CA LEU A 41 -3.28 1.15 0.10
C LEU A 41 -2.68 2.46 0.61
N GLU A 42 -2.89 3.56 -0.11
CA GLU A 42 -2.46 4.89 0.32
C GLU A 42 -3.18 5.31 1.62
N MET A 43 -4.48 5.07 1.73
CA MET A 43 -5.25 5.30 2.97
C MET A 43 -4.71 4.45 4.13
N LYS A 44 -4.36 3.17 3.90
CA LYS A 44 -3.77 2.31 4.93
C LYS A 44 -2.40 2.82 5.39
N LYS A 45 -1.58 3.34 4.47
CA LYS A 45 -0.26 3.91 4.78
C LYS A 45 -0.35 5.24 5.52
N THR A 46 -1.32 6.07 5.15
CA THR A 46 -1.54 7.41 5.73
C THR A 46 -2.43 7.38 6.96
N SER A 47 -3.06 6.24 7.26
CA SER A 47 -3.79 6.00 8.50
C SER A 47 -2.87 6.32 9.67
N PRO A 48 -3.25 7.23 10.59
CA PRO A 48 -2.43 7.54 11.73
C PRO A 48 -2.27 6.25 12.53
N THR A 49 -1.05 5.69 12.52
CA THR A 49 -0.66 4.67 13.49
C THR A 49 -0.95 5.29 14.83
N ARG A 50 -2.03 4.85 15.51
CA ARG A 50 -2.39 5.39 16.82
C ARG A 50 -1.10 5.41 17.64
N PRO A 51 -0.66 6.55 18.19
CA PRO A 51 0.51 6.56 19.03
C PRO A 51 0.19 5.63 20.18
N ARG A 52 0.76 4.41 20.12
CA ARG A 52 0.60 3.35 21.10
C ARG A 52 1.03 3.99 22.41
N GLY A 53 0.04 4.34 23.23
CA GLY A 53 0.23 5.25 24.36
C GLY A 53 1.44 4.82 25.16
N ARG A 54 2.51 5.63 25.10
CA ARG A 54 3.74 5.36 25.84
C ARG A 54 3.36 5.45 27.32
N LYS A 55 3.10 4.31 27.97
CA LYS A 55 3.00 4.26 29.44
C LYS A 55 4.28 4.90 29.95
N ARG A 56 4.18 6.05 30.61
CA ARG A 56 5.32 6.69 31.27
C ARG A 56 5.88 5.67 32.27
N LYS A 57 6.99 5.02 31.95
CA LYS A 57 7.82 4.38 32.97
C LYS A 57 8.32 5.52 33.83
N THR A 58 7.96 5.49 35.11
CA THR A 58 8.54 6.32 36.16
C THR A 58 10.06 6.29 36.01
N MET A 59 10.71 7.48 35.98
CA MET A 59 12.17 7.60 35.91
C MET A 59 12.79 6.83 37.08
N ARG A 60 13.29 5.63 36.82
CA ARG A 60 14.41 5.10 37.59
C ARG A 60 15.65 5.73 36.98
N PHE A 61 16.33 6.56 37.76
CA PHE A 61 17.72 6.94 37.49
C PHE A 61 18.53 5.64 37.50
N GLY A 62 18.89 5.16 36.31
CA GLY A 62 19.80 4.04 36.08
C GLY A 62 21.03 4.56 35.34
N ASP A 63 22.20 4.00 35.68
CA ASP A 63 23.55 4.42 35.27
C ASP A 63 23.71 4.58 33.74
N PRO A 64 24.48 5.57 33.25
CA PRO A 64 24.53 5.92 31.83
C PRO A 64 25.47 5.03 30.98
N GLU A 65 25.98 3.91 31.49
CA GLU A 65 26.96 3.08 30.77
C GLU A 65 26.43 1.72 30.26
N ASP A 66 25.15 1.36 30.48
CA ASP A 66 24.73 -0.05 30.32
C ASP A 66 23.55 -0.30 29.36
N GLU A 67 23.49 0.35 28.19
CA GLU A 67 22.62 -0.10 27.10
C GLU A 67 23.26 0.14 25.71
N HIS A 68 23.95 -0.89 25.19
CA HIS A 68 24.32 -0.94 23.77
C HIS A 68 23.17 -1.55 22.94
N PRO A 69 22.65 -0.84 21.93
CA PRO A 69 21.44 -1.24 21.19
C PRO A 69 21.64 -2.42 20.21
N TRP A 70 22.78 -3.11 20.26
CA TRP A 70 23.13 -4.18 19.32
C TRP A 70 23.11 -5.59 19.95
N ASP A 71 22.82 -5.71 21.24
CA ASP A 71 22.84 -6.99 21.98
C ASP A 71 21.50 -7.74 21.97
N ASN A 72 20.50 -7.29 21.21
CA ASN A 72 19.24 -8.02 21.10
C ASN A 72 19.15 -8.69 19.71
N PRO A 73 19.60 -9.95 19.57
CA PRO A 73 19.25 -10.73 18.39
C PRO A 73 17.72 -10.88 18.36
N GLU A 74 17.15 -10.58 17.21
CA GLU A 74 15.75 -10.77 16.85
C GLU A 74 15.49 -12.28 16.86
N GLU A 75 14.94 -12.81 17.97
CA GLU A 75 14.44 -14.19 18.01
C GLU A 75 13.06 -14.27 17.35
N GLU A 76 12.98 -15.27 16.49
CA GLU A 76 12.05 -15.51 15.41
C GLU A 76 10.64 -15.89 15.89
N ASP A 77 9.68 -15.76 14.96
CA ASP A 77 8.34 -16.35 14.99
C ASP A 77 8.32 -17.75 15.62
N GLU A 78 7.68 -17.90 16.78
CA GLU A 78 7.06 -19.17 17.18
C GLU A 78 5.56 -19.09 16.86
N GLU A 79 5.20 -19.67 15.72
CA GLU A 79 3.88 -20.26 15.53
C GLU A 79 3.67 -21.33 16.61
N GLU A 80 2.76 -21.09 17.55
CA GLU A 80 2.16 -22.17 18.33
C GLU A 80 0.68 -22.27 17.93
N SER A 81 0.46 -23.19 16.99
CA SER A 81 -0.80 -23.92 16.83
C SER A 81 -1.06 -24.80 18.06
N GLU A 82 -2.21 -25.49 18.06
CA GLU A 82 -2.68 -26.52 19.00
C GLU A 82 -3.65 -25.97 20.07
N GLU A 83 -4.80 -26.59 20.36
CA GLU A 83 -5.16 -28.00 20.20
C GLU A 83 -6.70 -28.18 20.26
N GLU A 84 -7.21 -29.15 19.49
CA GLU A 84 -8.53 -29.76 19.67
C GLU A 84 -8.51 -30.68 20.91
N GLU A 85 -9.61 -30.69 21.68
CA GLU A 85 -10.11 -31.91 22.35
C GLU A 85 -11.65 -31.93 22.37
#